data_AF-A0A3A0DP19-F1
#
_entry.id   AF-A0A3A0DP19-F1
#
_cell.length_a   1.000
_cell.length_b   1.000
_cell.length_c   1.000
_cell.angle_alpha   90.00
_cell.angle_beta   90.00
_cell.angle_gamma   90.00
#
_symmetry.space_group_name_H-M   'P 1'
#
loop_
_entity.id
_entity.type
_entity.pdbx_description
1 polymer ?
#
loop_
_entity_poly.entity_id
_entity_poly.type
_entity_poly.pdbx_seq_one_letter_code
_entity_poly.pdbx_strand_id
1 'polypeptide(L)'
;MRAHRRGPKTQRMLRGVAKPRVLRAFASLRFVSGSRARPMNDPNILILVMLLVFLVPIGVAAVLALWALRPWLRATMAGTQLTVFEIIGMRLRRVDVDAVVAALVMARQSGVEIHQVDLQRAYLAGVDLETITLAWIAAERMKMDITFDQLVAMYQEKRLGELLDEGGGKS
;
A
#
# COMPACT_ATOMS: atom_id res chain seq x y z
N MET A 1 59.98 64.17 74.49
CA MET A 1 59.17 63.01 74.92
C MET A 1 58.27 62.59 73.76
N ARG A 2 58.41 61.33 73.27
CA ARG A 2 57.62 60.67 72.19
C ARG A 2 57.74 61.38 70.82
N ALA A 3 57.95 60.77 69.67
CA ALA A 3 57.47 59.55 69.04
C ALA A 3 58.40 59.33 67.81
N HIS A 4 58.47 58.24 67.05
CA HIS A 4 58.08 56.84 67.14
C HIS A 4 58.80 56.20 65.92
N ARG A 5 59.56 55.14 66.20
CA ARG A 5 60.15 54.08 65.35
C ARG A 5 59.90 54.18 63.84
N ARG A 6 60.96 54.36 63.04
CA ARG A 6 61.71 53.31 62.29
C ARG A 6 60.81 52.29 61.58
N GLY A 7 60.59 52.50 60.29
CA GLY A 7 60.33 51.40 59.36
C GLY A 7 61.65 50.92 58.75
N PRO A 8 61.96 49.61 58.76
CA PRO A 8 62.93 49.06 57.85
C PRO A 8 62.25 48.41 56.65
N LYS A 9 62.90 48.64 55.51
CA LYS A 9 62.91 47.85 54.28
C LYS A 9 62.71 46.36 54.57
N THR A 10 62.02 45.62 53.70
CA THR A 10 62.43 44.28 53.23
C THR A 10 61.36 43.67 52.33
N GLN A 11 61.75 43.58 51.06
CA GLN A 11 61.52 42.48 50.12
C GLN A 11 60.12 42.22 49.58
N ARG A 12 59.94 42.24 48.24
CA ARG A 12 60.43 41.28 47.23
C ARG A 12 59.62 39.98 47.31
N MET A 13 59.10 39.61 46.13
CA MET A 13 58.61 38.29 45.77
C MET A 13 57.27 37.84 46.38
N LEU A 14 56.19 38.06 45.63
CA LEU A 14 55.18 37.04 45.31
C LEU A 14 54.65 37.46 43.91
N ARG A 15 55.18 36.96 42.78
CA ARG A 15 54.94 35.65 42.17
C ARG A 15 53.48 35.19 42.24
N GLY A 16 52.86 35.06 41.06
CA GLY A 16 51.63 34.32 40.81
C GLY A 16 50.38 35.08 41.26
N VAL A 17 49.32 35.24 40.49
CA VAL A 17 48.76 34.33 39.50
C VAL A 17 47.94 35.20 38.55
N ALA A 18 48.21 35.10 37.25
CA ALA A 18 47.34 35.63 36.21
C ALA A 18 45.96 34.98 36.35
N LYS A 19 44.90 35.78 36.51
CA LYS A 19 43.51 35.30 36.50
C LYS A 19 43.15 34.87 35.07
N PRO A 20 42.84 33.59 34.77
CA PRO A 20 42.36 33.24 33.45
C PRO A 20 40.90 33.68 33.30
N ARG A 21 40.66 34.69 32.46
CA ARG A 21 39.33 35.23 32.05
C ARG A 21 38.54 34.27 31.15
N VAL A 22 38.57 32.97 31.44
CA VAL A 22 37.82 31.94 30.67
C VAL A 22 36.61 31.40 31.44
N LEU A 23 36.45 31.75 32.71
CA LEU A 23 35.38 31.24 33.58
C LEU A 23 34.01 31.93 33.41
N ARG A 24 33.72 32.47 32.23
CA ARG A 24 32.39 33.06 31.93
C ARG A 24 31.79 32.66 30.59
N ALA A 25 32.47 31.84 29.79
CA ALA A 25 31.96 31.41 28.49
C ALA A 25 31.17 30.07 28.51
N PHE A 26 31.18 29.34 29.64
CA PHE A 26 30.51 28.04 29.77
C PHE A 26 29.21 28.07 30.60
N ALA A 27 28.71 29.25 30.96
CA ALA A 27 27.48 29.42 31.73
C ALA A 27 26.22 29.67 30.86
N SER A 28 26.30 29.43 29.55
CA SER A 28 25.18 29.60 28.62
C SER A 28 24.86 28.36 27.80
N LEU A 29 25.49 27.21 28.07
CA LEU A 29 24.93 25.93 27.63
C LEU A 29 23.74 25.62 28.55
N ARG A 30 22.64 26.31 28.31
CA ARG A 30 21.33 25.90 28.79
C ARG A 30 21.01 24.62 28.04
N PHE A 31 21.45 23.53 28.65
CA PHE A 31 21.19 22.15 28.30
C PHE A 31 19.71 22.03 27.92
N VAL A 32 19.46 21.91 26.61
CA VAL A 32 18.18 21.53 26.05
C VAL A 32 18.00 20.06 26.42
N SER A 33 17.48 19.81 27.61
CA SER A 33 16.94 18.52 27.99
C SER A 33 15.82 18.74 28.97
N GLY A 34 14.64 18.71 28.40
CA GLY A 34 13.38 18.90 29.09
C GLY A 34 12.26 18.41 28.21
N SER A 35 12.44 17.25 27.57
CA SER A 35 11.33 16.39 27.21
C SER A 35 10.67 15.98 28.51
N ARG A 36 9.86 16.90 29.09
CA ARG A 36 8.96 16.56 30.17
C ARG A 36 8.11 15.46 29.59
N ALA A 37 8.33 14.23 30.05
CA ALA A 37 7.33 13.19 29.95
C ALA A 37 6.05 13.82 30.48
N ARG A 38 5.14 14.17 29.56
CA ARG A 38 3.82 14.65 29.95
C ARG A 38 3.19 13.49 30.72
N PRO A 39 2.53 13.77 31.86
CA PRO A 39 1.92 12.70 32.65
C PRO A 39 0.99 11.91 31.73
N MET A 40 1.21 10.61 31.64
CA MET A 40 0.48 9.68 30.76
C MET A 40 -0.98 9.45 31.23
N ASN A 41 -1.59 10.47 31.83
CA ASN A 41 -2.94 10.49 32.38
C ASN A 41 -3.63 11.85 32.12
N ASP A 42 -3.15 12.65 31.16
CA ASP A 42 -3.91 13.80 30.70
C ASP A 42 -5.18 13.28 30.00
N PRO A 43 -6.40 13.58 30.47
CA PRO A 43 -7.64 13.01 29.95
C PRO A 43 -7.81 13.26 28.44
N ASN A 44 -7.22 14.34 27.93
CA ASN A 44 -7.22 14.67 26.50
C ASN A 44 -6.40 13.68 25.66
N ILE A 45 -5.29 13.15 26.19
CA ILE A 45 -4.48 12.15 25.49
C ILE A 45 -5.26 10.84 25.39
N LEU A 46 -5.98 10.46 26.45
CA LEU A 46 -6.80 9.25 26.47
C LEU A 46 -7.96 9.35 25.45
N ILE A 47 -8.63 10.50 25.37
CA ILE A 47 -9.68 10.78 24.38
C ILE A 47 -9.12 10.75 22.94
N LEU A 48 -7.95 11.34 22.69
CA LEU A 48 -7.31 11.32 21.38
C LEU A 48 -6.96 9.89 20.94
N VAL A 49 -6.41 9.09 21.84
CA VAL A 49 -6.09 7.67 21.57
C VAL A 49 -7.36 6.88 21.28
N MET A 50 -8.43 7.08 22.06
CA MET A 50 -9.71 6.40 21.86
C MET A 50 -10.37 6.79 20.53
N LEU A 51 -10.35 8.08 20.18
CA LEU A 51 -10.82 8.57 18.88
C LEU A 51 -10.02 7.95 17.73
N LEU A 52 -8.68 7.90 17.84
CA LEU A 52 -7.82 7.31 16.83
C LEU A 52 -8.12 5.82 16.63
N VAL A 53 -8.29 5.07 17.73
CA VAL A 53 -8.62 3.64 17.70
C VAL A 53 -9.96 3.38 16.99
N PHE A 54 -10.93 4.27 17.09
CA PHE A 54 -12.20 4.15 16.34
C PHE A 54 -12.11 4.68 14.91
N LEU A 55 -11.44 5.80 14.68
CA LEU A 55 -11.44 6.48 13.38
C LEU A 55 -10.53 5.80 12.35
N VAL A 56 -9.39 5.26 12.78
CA VAL A 56 -8.44 4.54 11.89
C VAL A 56 -9.09 3.33 11.21
N PRO A 57 -9.72 2.37 11.92
CA PRO A 57 -10.33 1.21 11.26
C PRO A 57 -11.50 1.61 10.36
N ILE A 58 -12.26 2.66 10.70
CA ILE A 58 -13.30 3.21 9.84
C ILE A 58 -12.70 3.77 8.55
N GLY A 59 -11.61 4.53 8.64
CA GLY A 59 -10.89 5.04 7.48
C GLY A 59 -10.33 3.92 6.60
N VAL A 60 -9.72 2.89 7.20
CA VAL A 60 -9.22 1.72 6.47
C VAL A 60 -10.36 0.97 5.78
N ALA A 61 -11.46 0.72 6.49
CA ALA A 61 -12.63 0.05 5.92
C ALA A 61 -13.23 0.85 4.76
N ALA A 62 -13.29 2.18 4.87
CA ALA A 62 -13.75 3.06 3.79
C ALA A 62 -12.84 2.96 2.55
N VAL A 63 -11.51 2.96 2.73
CA VAL A 63 -10.57 2.78 1.61
C VAL A 63 -10.75 1.40 0.97
N LEU A 64 -10.85 0.34 1.75
CA LEU A 64 -11.09 -1.02 1.24
C LEU A 64 -12.43 -1.12 0.49
N ALA A 65 -13.48 -0.48 1.00
CA ALA A 65 -14.76 -0.40 0.34
C ALA A 65 -14.65 0.33 -1.00
N LEU A 66 -13.99 1.50 -1.06
CA LEU A 66 -13.77 2.25 -2.29
C LEU A 66 -12.99 1.45 -3.34
N TRP A 67 -12.02 0.62 -2.91
CA TRP A 67 -11.28 -0.27 -3.80
C TRP A 67 -12.15 -1.40 -4.39
N ALA A 68 -13.09 -1.96 -3.61
CA ALA A 68 -14.02 -2.98 -4.09
C ALA A 68 -15.21 -2.42 -4.89
N LEU A 69 -15.64 -1.18 -4.57
CA LEU A 69 -16.77 -0.49 -5.19
C LEU A 69 -16.53 -0.14 -6.66
N ARG A 70 -15.29 0.15 -7.05
CA ARG A 70 -14.93 0.53 -8.44
C ARG A 70 -15.31 -0.54 -9.47
N PRO A 71 -14.86 -1.81 -9.36
CA PRO A 71 -15.29 -2.88 -10.25
C PRO A 71 -16.78 -3.19 -10.15
N TRP A 72 -17.35 -3.14 -8.93
CA TRP A 72 -18.77 -3.41 -8.74
C TRP A 72 -19.66 -2.43 -9.51
N LEU A 73 -19.35 -1.13 -9.44
CA LEU A 73 -20.12 -0.11 -10.14
C LEU A 73 -20.08 -0.32 -11.67
N ARG A 74 -18.94 -0.72 -12.23
CA ARG A 74 -18.81 -1.05 -13.67
C ARG A 74 -19.69 -2.24 -14.05
N ALA A 75 -19.70 -3.28 -13.21
CA ALA A 75 -20.52 -4.46 -13.42
C ALA A 75 -22.02 -4.16 -13.39
N THR A 76 -22.47 -3.38 -12.41
CA THR A 76 -23.88 -3.00 -12.25
C THR A 76 -24.35 -2.11 -13.39
N MET A 77 -23.52 -1.15 -13.84
CA MET A 77 -23.81 -0.29 -14.99
C MET A 77 -23.99 -1.09 -16.29
N ALA A 78 -23.25 -2.20 -16.44
CA ALA A 78 -23.37 -3.11 -17.57
C ALA A 78 -24.55 -4.10 -17.46
N GLY A 79 -25.31 -4.08 -16.35
CA GLY A 79 -26.41 -5.01 -16.11
C GLY A 79 -25.96 -6.43 -15.81
N THR A 80 -24.68 -6.65 -15.45
CA THR A 80 -24.20 -7.96 -14.97
C THR A 80 -24.52 -8.10 -13.49
N GLN A 81 -25.18 -9.20 -13.12
CA GLN A 81 -25.58 -9.48 -11.75
C GLN A 81 -24.38 -10.03 -10.95
N LEU A 82 -23.48 -9.15 -10.54
CA LEU A 82 -22.38 -9.46 -9.64
C LEU A 82 -22.74 -9.07 -8.21
N THR A 83 -22.75 -10.05 -7.33
CA THR A 83 -22.99 -9.88 -5.90
C THR A 83 -21.71 -9.42 -5.21
N VAL A 84 -21.82 -8.59 -4.17
CA VAL A 84 -20.67 -8.15 -3.37
C VAL A 84 -19.90 -9.35 -2.80
N PHE A 85 -20.59 -10.42 -2.41
CA PHE A 85 -19.97 -11.67 -1.95
C PHE A 85 -19.11 -12.37 -3.01
N GLU A 86 -19.49 -12.31 -4.28
CA GLU A 86 -18.72 -12.91 -5.37
C GLU A 86 -17.42 -12.15 -5.63
N ILE A 87 -17.48 -10.81 -5.56
CA ILE A 87 -16.31 -9.93 -5.64
C ILE A 87 -15.32 -10.22 -4.50
N ILE A 88 -15.84 -10.35 -3.28
CA ILE A 88 -15.01 -10.71 -2.12
C ILE A 88 -14.44 -12.12 -2.29
N GLY A 89 -15.25 -13.07 -2.77
CA GLY A 89 -14.82 -14.45 -3.02
C GLY A 89 -13.71 -14.56 -4.07
N MET A 90 -13.77 -13.75 -5.14
CA MET A 90 -12.72 -13.66 -6.15
C MET A 90 -11.40 -13.17 -5.57
N ARG A 91 -11.43 -12.12 -4.74
CA ARG A 91 -10.22 -11.58 -4.10
C ARG A 91 -9.58 -12.60 -3.15
N LEU A 92 -10.37 -13.37 -2.41
CA LEU A 92 -9.85 -14.44 -1.53
C LEU A 92 -9.13 -15.54 -2.33
N ARG A 93 -9.62 -15.85 -3.53
CA ARG A 93 -9.00 -16.80 -4.47
C ARG A 93 -7.84 -16.19 -5.28
N ARG A 94 -7.41 -14.96 -4.99
CA ARG A 94 -6.41 -14.20 -5.75
C ARG A 94 -6.72 -14.07 -7.25
N VAL A 95 -7.99 -14.02 -7.60
CA VAL A 95 -8.43 -13.72 -8.97
C VAL A 95 -8.55 -12.21 -9.14
N ASP A 96 -8.05 -11.69 -10.26
CA ASP A 96 -8.23 -10.28 -10.60
C ASP A 96 -9.69 -9.99 -10.98
N VAL A 97 -10.39 -9.30 -10.08
CA VAL A 97 -11.79 -8.93 -10.25
C VAL A 97 -11.98 -7.99 -11.43
N ASP A 98 -11.05 -7.05 -11.65
CA ASP A 98 -11.20 -6.04 -12.69
C ASP A 98 -11.19 -6.69 -14.08
N ALA A 99 -10.32 -7.68 -14.29
CA ALA A 99 -10.24 -8.45 -15.53
C ALA A 99 -11.50 -9.30 -15.79
N VAL A 100 -12.00 -10.02 -14.76
CA VAL A 100 -13.22 -10.83 -14.89
C VAL A 100 -14.45 -9.96 -15.16
N VAL A 101 -14.58 -8.82 -14.47
CA VAL A 101 -15.67 -7.88 -14.72
C VAL A 101 -15.59 -7.32 -16.13
N ALA A 102 -14.42 -6.90 -16.60
CA ALA A 102 -14.26 -6.38 -17.97
C ALA A 102 -14.71 -7.38 -19.04
N ALA A 103 -14.31 -8.65 -18.89
CA ALA A 103 -14.73 -9.74 -19.77
C ALA A 103 -16.24 -10.00 -19.72
N LEU A 104 -16.84 -10.04 -18.51
CA LEU A 104 -18.29 -10.21 -18.36
C LEU A 104 -19.09 -9.06 -18.99
N VAL A 105 -18.63 -7.82 -18.81
CA VAL A 105 -19.24 -6.65 -19.44
C VAL A 105 -19.17 -6.76 -20.96
N MET A 106 -18.01 -7.14 -21.50
CA MET A 106 -17.82 -7.34 -22.95
C MET A 106 -18.76 -8.43 -23.50
N ALA A 107 -18.85 -9.58 -22.84
CA ALA A 107 -19.75 -10.64 -23.21
C ALA A 107 -21.21 -10.17 -23.20
N ARG A 108 -21.65 -9.52 -22.12
CA ARG A 108 -23.02 -9.01 -21.98
C ARG A 108 -23.39 -7.99 -23.04
N GLN A 109 -22.48 -7.07 -23.36
CA GLN A 109 -22.66 -6.07 -24.42
C GLN A 109 -22.76 -6.70 -25.81
N SER A 110 -22.11 -7.85 -26.02
CA SER A 110 -22.20 -8.60 -27.27
C SER A 110 -23.45 -9.48 -27.40
N GLY A 111 -24.25 -9.58 -26.35
CA GLY A 111 -25.43 -10.46 -26.29
C GLY A 111 -25.09 -11.92 -25.99
N VAL A 112 -23.85 -12.20 -25.57
CA VAL A 112 -23.39 -13.55 -25.21
C VAL A 112 -23.38 -13.69 -23.69
N GLU A 113 -23.88 -14.80 -23.17
CA GLU A 113 -23.83 -15.10 -21.75
C GLU A 113 -22.62 -15.97 -21.42
N ILE A 114 -21.83 -15.52 -20.44
CA ILE A 114 -20.70 -16.27 -19.89
C ILE A 114 -20.85 -16.28 -18.38
N HIS A 115 -20.68 -17.44 -17.77
CA HIS A 115 -20.71 -17.55 -16.32
C HIS A 115 -19.40 -17.03 -15.73
N GLN A 116 -19.52 -16.23 -14.67
CA GLN A 116 -18.36 -15.72 -13.92
C GLN A 116 -17.41 -16.84 -13.47
N VAL A 117 -17.96 -18.00 -13.09
CA VAL A 117 -17.18 -19.16 -12.62
C VAL A 117 -16.25 -19.68 -13.73
N ASP A 118 -16.70 -19.68 -14.97
CA ASP A 118 -15.92 -20.19 -16.11
C ASP A 118 -14.80 -19.20 -16.47
N LEU A 119 -15.07 -17.90 -16.45
CA LEU A 119 -14.04 -16.86 -16.58
C LEU A 119 -13.00 -16.94 -15.46
N GLN A 120 -13.41 -17.22 -14.22
CA GLN A 120 -12.46 -17.44 -13.13
C GLN A 120 -11.59 -18.67 -13.37
N ARG A 121 -12.16 -19.77 -13.87
CA ARG A 121 -11.39 -20.97 -14.21
C ARG A 121 -10.39 -20.69 -15.34
N ALA A 122 -10.80 -19.98 -16.38
CA ALA A 122 -9.91 -19.55 -17.46
C ALA A 122 -8.77 -18.65 -16.94
N TYR A 123 -9.08 -17.70 -16.05
CA TYR A 123 -8.07 -16.85 -15.41
C TYR A 123 -7.06 -17.67 -14.60
N LEU A 124 -7.54 -18.63 -13.80
CA LEU A 124 -6.69 -19.51 -13.01
C LEU A 124 -5.86 -20.46 -13.88
N ALA A 125 -6.34 -20.80 -15.08
CA ALA A 125 -5.60 -21.53 -16.10
C ALA A 125 -4.54 -20.65 -16.82
N GLY A 126 -4.42 -19.36 -16.46
CA GLY A 126 -3.46 -18.43 -17.03
C GLY A 126 -3.81 -17.94 -18.44
N VAL A 127 -5.07 -18.07 -18.85
CA VAL A 127 -5.56 -17.60 -20.15
C VAL A 127 -5.92 -16.11 -20.07
N ASP A 128 -5.62 -15.39 -21.15
CA ASP A 128 -6.00 -13.99 -21.29
C ASP A 128 -7.52 -13.85 -21.48
N LEU A 129 -8.18 -13.19 -20.54
CA LEU A 129 -9.64 -13.08 -20.50
C LEU A 129 -10.20 -12.24 -21.64
N GLU A 130 -9.47 -11.23 -22.12
CA GLU A 130 -9.91 -10.39 -23.22
C GLU A 130 -9.96 -11.20 -24.53
N THR A 131 -8.86 -11.89 -24.86
CA THR A 131 -8.74 -12.68 -26.08
C THR A 131 -9.72 -13.85 -26.10
N ILE A 132 -9.86 -14.59 -25.00
CA ILE A 132 -10.78 -15.74 -24.94
C ILE A 132 -12.24 -15.30 -25.04
N THR A 133 -12.59 -14.15 -24.46
CA THR A 133 -13.94 -13.60 -24.55
C THR A 133 -14.28 -13.20 -25.98
N LEU A 134 -13.35 -12.53 -26.68
CA LEU A 134 -13.53 -12.21 -28.11
C LEU A 134 -13.68 -13.47 -28.98
N ALA A 135 -12.87 -14.49 -28.72
CA ALA A 135 -12.96 -15.77 -29.41
C ALA A 135 -14.31 -16.48 -29.14
N TRP A 136 -14.79 -16.43 -27.90
CA TRP A 136 -16.11 -16.98 -27.53
C TRP A 136 -17.25 -16.23 -28.21
N ILE A 137 -17.18 -14.90 -28.27
CA ILE A 137 -18.16 -14.08 -28.99
C ILE A 137 -18.19 -14.45 -30.47
N ALA A 138 -17.03 -14.69 -31.08
CA ALA A 138 -16.95 -15.14 -32.47
C ALA A 138 -17.56 -16.55 -32.65
N ALA A 139 -17.30 -17.46 -31.72
CA ALA A 139 -17.84 -18.82 -31.74
C ALA A 139 -19.37 -18.86 -31.67
N GLU A 140 -19.95 -18.09 -30.75
CA GLU A 140 -21.40 -17.95 -30.57
C GLU A 140 -22.06 -17.33 -31.80
N ARG A 141 -21.43 -16.32 -32.42
CA ARG A 141 -21.91 -15.73 -33.67
C ARG A 141 -21.92 -16.72 -34.83
N MET A 142 -20.95 -17.63 -34.86
CA MET A 142 -20.87 -18.71 -35.86
C MET A 142 -21.72 -19.93 -35.49
N LYS A 143 -22.36 -19.94 -34.31
CA LYS A 143 -23.12 -21.08 -33.76
C LYS A 143 -22.30 -22.37 -33.74
N MET A 144 -21.02 -22.27 -33.37
CA MET A 144 -20.18 -23.44 -33.19
C MET A 144 -20.63 -24.25 -31.97
N ASP A 145 -20.75 -25.56 -32.11
CA ASP A 145 -21.09 -26.48 -31.02
C ASP A 145 -19.84 -26.81 -30.21
N ILE A 146 -19.32 -25.81 -29.49
CA ILE A 146 -18.16 -25.95 -28.60
C ILE A 146 -18.48 -25.35 -27.24
N THR A 147 -17.93 -25.94 -26.18
CA THR A 147 -18.07 -25.40 -24.83
C THR A 147 -16.99 -24.35 -24.53
N PHE A 148 -17.25 -23.47 -23.57
CA PHE A 148 -16.26 -22.48 -23.14
C PHE A 148 -14.96 -23.13 -22.65
N ASP A 149 -15.04 -24.23 -21.90
CA ASP A 149 -13.88 -25.00 -21.44
C ASP A 149 -13.07 -25.59 -22.61
N GLN A 150 -13.75 -26.06 -23.67
CA GLN A 150 -13.07 -26.53 -24.89
C GLN A 150 -12.34 -25.39 -25.60
N LEU A 151 -12.96 -24.22 -25.70
CA LEU A 151 -12.33 -23.04 -26.30
C LEU A 151 -11.06 -22.64 -25.52
N VAL A 152 -11.11 -22.67 -24.19
CA VAL A 152 -9.96 -22.41 -23.30
C VAL A 152 -8.84 -23.42 -23.57
N ALA A 153 -9.17 -24.70 -23.69
CA ALA A 153 -8.19 -25.75 -24.00
C ALA A 153 -7.53 -25.54 -25.38
N MET A 154 -8.32 -25.24 -26.41
CA MET A 154 -7.82 -24.94 -27.75
C MET A 154 -6.90 -23.71 -27.76
N TYR A 155 -7.23 -22.68 -26.99
CA TYR A 155 -6.39 -21.49 -26.85
C TYR A 155 -5.02 -21.83 -26.25
N GLN A 156 -4.99 -22.68 -25.21
CA GLN A 156 -3.74 -23.11 -24.59
C GLN A 156 -2.88 -23.93 -25.55
N GLU A 157 -3.47 -24.85 -26.32
CA GLU A 157 -2.75 -25.65 -27.31
C GLU A 157 -2.12 -24.78 -28.39
N LYS A 158 -2.86 -23.81 -28.91
CA LYS A 158 -2.33 -22.84 -29.88
C LYS A 158 -1.15 -22.05 -29.31
N ARG A 159 -1.28 -21.57 -28.07
CA ARG A 159 -0.23 -20.79 -27.41
C ARG A 159 1.03 -21.61 -27.13
N LEU A 160 0.88 -22.91 -26.86
CA LEU A 160 2.01 -23.82 -26.74
C LEU A 160 2.71 -24.03 -28.07
N GLY A 161 1.96 -24.20 -29.18
CA GLY A 161 2.54 -24.29 -30.52
C GLY A 161 3.40 -23.08 -30.87
N GLU A 162 2.89 -21.87 -30.63
CA GLU A 162 3.64 -20.62 -30.87
C GLU A 162 4.96 -20.59 -30.06
N LEU A 163 4.94 -21.03 -28.80
CA LEU A 163 6.13 -21.08 -27.94
C LEU A 163 7.15 -22.12 -28.41
N LEU A 164 6.69 -23.26 -28.95
CA LEU A 164 7.57 -24.30 -29.48
C LEU A 164 8.24 -23.84 -30.79
N ASP A 165 7.48 -23.19 -31.67
CA ASP A 165 7.99 -22.64 -32.93
C ASP A 165 9.00 -21.50 -32.68
N GLU A 166 8.73 -20.62 -31.71
CA GLU A 166 9.65 -19.56 -31.30
C GLU A 166 10.94 -20.10 -30.63
N GLY A 167 10.82 -21.20 -29.88
CA GLY A 167 11.96 -21.86 -29.24
C GLY A 167 12.87 -22.60 -30.23
N GLY A 168 12.30 -23.17 -31.30
CA GLY A 168 13.02 -23.92 -32.34
C GLY A 168 13.83 -23.05 -33.30
N GLY A 169 13.48 -21.77 -33.47
CA GLY A 169 14.17 -20.84 -34.38
C GLY A 169 15.41 -20.15 -33.81
N LYS A 170 15.79 -20.40 -32.55
CA LYS A 170 16.90 -19.72 -31.83
C LYS A 170 18.12 -20.61 -31.53
N SER A 171 18.28 -21.76 -32.18
CA SER A 171 19.50 -22.57 -32.11
C SER A 171 20.33 -22.50 -33.39
#